data_AF-A0A2G9XFK9-F1
#
_entry.id   AF-A0A2G9XFK9-F1
#
_cell.length_a   1.000
_cell.length_b   1.000
_cell.length_c   1.000
_cell.angle_alpha   90.00
_cell.angle_beta   90.00
_cell.angle_gamma   90.00
#
_symmetry.space_group_name_H-M   'P 1'
#
loop_
_entity.id
_entity.type
_entity.pdbx_description
1 polymer ?
#
loop_
_entity_poly.entity_id
_entity_poly.type
_entity_poly.pdbx_seq_one_letter_code
_entity_poly.pdbx_strand_id
1 'polypeptide(L)' 'LIIHITDGAANCGLNVLDALEYCQKNRIELITIGCGCNLQTRQFLLERYPRGTVYLMDDIRNLPEGLENLFRDRLLKR' A
#
# COMPACT_ATOMS: atom_id res chain seq x y z
N LEU A 1 -6.48 -10.87 -1.09
CA LEU A 1 -5.40 -9.98 -0.62
C LEU A 1 -4.40 -9.79 -1.76
N ILE A 2 -4.18 -8.55 -2.16
CA ILE A 2 -3.10 -8.13 -3.05
C ILE A 2 -2.19 -7.20 -2.24
N ILE A 3 -0.88 -7.42 -2.33
CA ILE A 3 0.12 -6.55 -1.73
C ILE A 3 0.85 -5.83 -2.86
N HIS A 4 0.70 -4.52 -2.90
CA HIS A 4 1.36 -3.64 -3.86
C HIS A 4 2.55 -2.97 -3.18
N ILE A 5 3.75 -3.09 -3.76
CA ILE A 5 4.97 -2.50 -3.22
C ILE A 5 5.47 -1.47 -4.23
N THR A 6 5.72 -0.24 -3.78
CA THR A 6 6.12 0.87 -4.65
C THR A 6 7.10 1.80 -3.95
N ASP A 7 8.01 2.41 -4.70
CA ASP A 7 8.84 3.53 -4.25
C ASP A 7 8.12 4.89 -4.34
N GLY A 8 6.92 4.89 -4.92
CA GLY A 8 6.11 6.09 -5.10
C GLY A 8 6.46 6.90 -6.35
N ALA A 9 7.32 6.39 -7.23
CA ALA A 9 7.55 6.99 -8.53
C ALA A 9 6.30 6.83 -9.41
N ALA A 10 5.71 7.95 -9.85
CA ALA A 10 4.57 7.93 -10.74
C ALA A 10 5.03 7.55 -12.15
N ASN A 11 4.45 6.48 -12.70
CA ASN A 11 4.64 6.07 -14.08
C ASN A 11 3.47 6.53 -14.96
N CYS A 12 3.71 6.71 -16.26
CA CYS A 12 2.64 6.89 -17.22
C CYS A 12 1.81 5.60 -17.28
N GLY A 13 0.53 5.67 -16.88
CA GLY A 13 -0.33 4.49 -16.78
C GLY A 13 -1.72 4.81 -16.27
N LEU A 14 -2.38 3.80 -15.72
CA LEU A 14 -3.73 3.89 -15.17
C LEU A 14 -3.74 4.67 -13.85
N ASN A 15 -4.78 5.46 -13.61
CA ASN A 15 -4.93 6.19 -12.37
C ASN A 15 -5.13 5.19 -11.21
N VAL A 16 -4.36 5.37 -10.14
CA VAL A 16 -4.41 4.48 -8.98
C VAL A 16 -5.76 4.50 -8.26
N LEU A 17 -6.52 5.59 -8.39
CA LEU A 17 -7.88 5.67 -7.83
C LEU A 17 -8.84 4.71 -8.52
N ASP A 18 -8.70 4.51 -9.83
CA ASP A 18 -9.52 3.56 -10.59
C ASP A 18 -9.22 2.12 -10.12
N ALA A 19 -7.94 1.82 -9.86
CA ALA A 19 -7.53 0.53 -9.33
C ALA A 19 -8.07 0.29 -7.90
N LEU A 20 -8.02 1.30 -7.04
CA LEU A 20 -8.59 1.25 -5.69
C LEU A 20 -10.10 1.02 -5.71
N GLU A 21 -10.81 1.76 -6.55
CA GLU A 21 -12.27 1.63 -6.71
C GLU A 21 -12.63 0.24 -7.23
N TYR A 22 -11.90 -0.27 -8.23
CA TYR A 22 -12.10 -1.62 -8.73
C TYR A 22 -11.91 -2.67 -7.63
N CYS A 23 -10.84 -2.56 -6.84
CA CYS A 23 -10.58 -3.51 -5.75
C CYS A 23 -11.70 -3.49 -4.71
N GLN A 24 -12.16 -2.29 -4.32
CA GLN A 24 -13.26 -2.14 -3.37
C GLN A 24 -14.56 -2.75 -3.88
N LYS A 25 -14.94 -2.48 -5.14
CA LYS A 25 -16.16 -3.03 -5.76
C LYS A 25 -16.15 -4.55 -5.82
N ASN A 26 -14.99 -5.15 -6.06
CA ASN A 26 -14.83 -6.60 -6.19
C ASN A 26 -14.45 -7.31 -4.89
N ARG A 27 -14.48 -6.61 -3.74
CA ARG A 27 -14.08 -7.14 -2.42
C ARG A 27 -12.66 -7.72 -2.42
N ILE A 28 -11.78 -7.10 -3.19
CA ILE A 28 -10.35 -7.42 -3.22
C ILE A 28 -9.68 -6.53 -2.17
N GLU A 29 -9.14 -7.13 -1.12
CA GLU A 29 -8.30 -6.41 -0.17
C GLU A 29 -6.97 -6.05 -0.84
N LEU A 30 -6.69 -4.76 -0.97
CA LEU A 30 -5.44 -4.21 -1.49
C LEU A 30 -4.71 -3.47 -0.38
N ILE A 31 -3.47 -3.88 -0.09
CA ILE A 31 -2.56 -3.17 0.82
C ILE A 31 -1.39 -2.62 0.01
N THR A 32 -1.04 -1.35 0.21
CA THR A 32 0.09 -0.69 -0.44
C THR A 32 1.21 -0.44 0.55
N ILE A 33 2.41 -0.88 0.19
CA ILE A 33 3.65 -0.66 0.91
C ILE A 33 4.47 0.37 0.12
N GLY A 34 4.57 1.59 0.64
CA GLY A 34 5.38 2.66 0.04
C GLY A 34 6.76 2.74 0.69
N CYS A 35 7.84 2.68 -0.09
CA CYS A 35 9.22 2.71 0.40
C CYS A 35 9.98 3.95 -0.08
N GLY A 36 10.60 4.70 0.84
CA GLY A 36 11.43 5.85 0.47
C GLY A 36 10.64 7.01 -0.16
N CYS A 37 9.31 7.04 0.01
CA CYS A 37 8.47 8.07 -0.57
C CYS A 37 8.79 9.44 0.03
N ASN A 38 8.90 10.46 -0.82
CA ASN A 38 9.02 11.86 -0.41
C ASN A 38 7.73 12.36 0.30
N LEU A 39 7.80 13.53 0.94
CA LEU A 39 6.68 14.08 1.72
C LEU A 39 5.38 14.22 0.92
N GLN A 40 5.48 14.66 -0.34
CA GLN A 40 4.32 14.86 -1.22
C GLN A 40 3.65 13.52 -1.55
N THR A 41 4.44 12.51 -1.90
CA THR A 41 3.93 11.17 -2.21
C THR A 41 3.34 10.50 -0.97
N ARG A 42 3.94 10.67 0.21
CA ARG A 42 3.36 10.18 1.47
C ARG A 42 1.99 10.78 1.72
N GLN A 43 1.88 12.11 1.59
CA GLN A 43 0.60 12.79 1.79
C GLN A 43 -0.45 12.32 0.79
N PHE A 44 -0.07 12.20 -0.49
CA PHE A 44 -0.93 11.64 -1.54
C PHE A 44 -1.47 10.25 -1.18
N LEU A 45 -0.59 9.34 -0.75
CA LEU A 45 -0.97 7.97 -0.42
C LEU A 45 -1.90 7.95 0.81
N LEU A 46 -1.59 8.71 1.85
CA LEU A 46 -2.38 8.74 3.08
C LEU A 46 -3.76 9.39 2.91
N GLU A 47 -3.89 10.40 2.05
CA GLU A 47 -5.17 11.08 1.81
C GLU A 47 -6.10 10.29 0.90
N ARG A 48 -5.54 9.60 -0.10
CA ARG A 48 -6.35 8.99 -1.16
C ARG A 48 -6.66 7.51 -0.94
N TYR A 49 -5.89 6.82 -0.11
CA TYR A 49 -6.11 5.41 0.15
C TYR A 49 -7.03 5.22 1.36
N PRO A 50 -7.82 4.13 1.40
CA PRO A 50 -8.60 3.79 2.58
C PRO A 50 -7.71 3.66 3.83
N ARG A 51 -8.21 4.12 4.97
CA ARG A 51 -7.48 4.08 6.24
C ARG A 51 -7.01 2.65 6.55
N GLY A 52 -5.74 2.50 6.91
CA GLY A 52 -5.15 1.20 7.28
C GLY A 52 -4.78 0.30 6.10
N THR A 53 -4.87 0.80 4.86
CA THR A 53 -4.43 0.08 3.65
C THR A 53 -3.07 0.53 3.11
N VAL A 54 -2.41 1.47 3.77
CA VAL A 54 -1.08 1.97 3.42
C VAL A 54 -0.12 1.75 4.58
N TYR A 55 1.04 1.18 4.27
CA TYR A 55 2.20 1.07 5.16
C TYR A 55 3.37 1.82 4.51
N LEU A 56 3.94 2.79 5.20
CA LEU A 56 5.06 3.60 4.69
C LEU A 56 6.33 3.21 5.43
N MET A 57 7.36 2.83 4.67
CA MET A 57 8.70 2.54 5.16
C MET A 57 9.70 3.57 4.62
N ASP A 58 10.67 3.93 5.44
CA ASP A 58 11.74 4.83 5.02
C ASP A 58 12.82 4.10 4.20
N ASP A 59 13.03 2.81 4.46
CA ASP A 59 14.08 2.00 3.87
C ASP A 59 13.60 0.59 3.52
N ILE A 60 14.04 0.07 2.37
CA ILE A 60 13.64 -1.24 1.85
C ILE A 60 14.09 -2.41 2.74
N ARG A 61 15.12 -2.20 3.57
CA ARG A 61 15.59 -3.18 4.57
C ARG A 61 14.52 -3.51 5.61
N ASN A 62 13.53 -2.63 5.80
CA ASN A 62 12.40 -2.85 6.71
C ASN A 62 11.26 -3.67 6.07
N LEU A 63 11.35 -4.00 4.78
CA LEU A 63 10.31 -4.75 4.08
C LEU A 63 10.03 -6.14 4.69
N PRO A 64 11.03 -6.97 5.08
CA PRO A 64 10.76 -8.26 5.69
C PRO A 64 9.93 -8.15 6.97
N GLU A 65 10.27 -7.22 7.85
CA GLU A 65 9.52 -6.96 9.09
C GLU A 65 8.11 -6.43 8.78
N GLY A 66 7.99 -5.51 7.82
CA GLY A 66 6.69 -4.98 7.37
C GLY A 66 5.75 -6.07 6.83
N LEU A 67 6.29 -7.00 6.04
CA LEU A 67 5.53 -8.15 5.52
C LEU A 67 5.13 -9.12 6.63
N GLU A 68 6.02 -9.42 7.57
CA GLU A 68 5.70 -10.29 8.70
C GLU A 68 4.54 -9.72 9.52
N ASN A 69 4.61 -8.44 9.89
CA ASN A 69 3.56 -7.76 10.64
C ASN A 69 2.23 -7.79 9.88
N LEU A 70 2.26 -7.51 8.57
CA LEU A 70 1.08 -7.56 7.71
C LEU A 70 0.46 -8.95 7.65
N PHE A 71 1.27 -10.00 7.47
CA PHE A 71 0.77 -11.38 7.43
C PHE A 71 0.22 -11.83 8.78
N ARG A 72 0.89 -11.46 9.89
CA ARG A 72 0.35 -11.70 11.23
C ARG A 72 -1.02 -11.07 11.39
N ASP A 73 -1.17 -9.83 10.98
CA ASP A 73 -2.42 -9.08 11.13
C ASP A 73 -3.56 -9.54 10.21
N ARG A 74 -3.26 -9.91 8.96
CA ARG A 74 -4.28 -10.16 7.93
C ARG A 74 -4.56 -11.63 7.67
N LEU A 75 -3.60 -12.51 7.92
CA LEU A 75 -3.72 -13.94 7.59
C LEU A 75 -3.73 -14.84 8.82
N LEU A 76 -3.11 -14.42 9.92
CA LEU A 76 -2.90 -15.28 11.09
C LEU A 76 -3.72 -14.89 12.32
N LYS A 77 -4.12 -13.63 12.48
CA LYS A 77 -5.07 -13.21 13.52
C LYS A 77 -6.47 -13.73 13.17
N ARG A 78 -6.96 -14.65 13.99
CA ARG A 78 -8.37 -15.11 14.02
C ARG A 78 -9.23 -14.16 14.84
#